data_AF-A0AAJ0PZ75-F1
#
_entry.id   AF-A0AAJ0PZ75-F1
#
_cell.length_a   1.000
_cell.length_b   1.000
_cell.length_c   1.000
_cell.angle_alpha   90.00
_cell.angle_beta   90.00
_cell.angle_gamma   90.00
#
_symmetry.space_group_name_H-M   'P 1'
#
loop_
_entity.id
_entity.type
_entity.pdbx_description
1 polymer ?
#
loop_
_entity_poly.entity_id
_entity_poly.type
_entity_poly.pdbx_seq_one_letter_code
_entity_poly.pdbx_strand_id
1 'polypeptide(L)'
;MNDFIDTRSWPLVYLHMPAQVPDTEADARLAQFKALYARAEPFVLVMDGEELPRHSPRFVSAYVQWSRDNAEQQRLCAGAIRIEADGARRRVYEDKARAWDRAGHAPYPFRIAATHVEARAQAQAWLEQGGGRARTPAAPRAARRSP
;
A
#
# COMPACT_ATOMS: atom_id res chain seq x y z
N MET A 1 4.27 16.65 -7.65
CA MET A 1 3.90 15.65 -8.67
C MET A 1 2.61 15.02 -8.18
N ASN A 2 1.48 15.32 -8.84
CA ASN A 2 0.14 14.87 -8.44
C ASN A 2 -0.32 13.73 -9.36
N ASP A 3 0.56 12.76 -9.58
CA ASP A 3 0.19 11.56 -10.32
C ASP A 3 -0.75 10.72 -9.44
N PHE A 4 -1.72 10.04 -10.06
CA PHE A 4 -2.64 9.18 -9.32
C PHE A 4 -1.88 8.05 -8.60
N ILE A 5 -1.01 7.34 -9.31
CA ILE A 5 -0.01 6.42 -8.74
C ILE A 5 1.37 6.81 -9.27
N ASP A 6 2.33 7.04 -8.37
CA ASP A 6 3.73 7.30 -8.68
C ASP A 6 4.62 6.17 -8.14
N THR A 7 5.32 5.50 -9.05
CA THR A 7 6.23 4.37 -8.77
C THR A 7 7.71 4.73 -8.96
N ARG A 8 8.06 6.00 -9.18
CA ARG A 8 9.46 6.40 -9.45
C ARG A 8 10.40 6.16 -8.29
N SER A 9 9.87 6.11 -7.07
CA SER A 9 10.63 5.88 -5.84
C SER A 9 10.59 4.42 -5.38
N TRP A 10 10.36 3.47 -6.30
CA TRP A 10 10.26 2.04 -6.00
C TRP A 10 11.35 1.57 -5.02
N PRO A 11 11.01 0.78 -3.98
CA PRO A 11 9.71 0.14 -3.69
C PRO A 11 8.73 1.02 -2.87
N LEU A 12 8.95 2.33 -2.83
CA LEU A 12 8.00 3.29 -2.27
C LEU A 12 7.05 3.79 -3.36
N VAL A 13 5.77 3.56 -3.17
CA VAL A 13 4.71 3.92 -4.13
C VAL A 13 3.83 4.99 -3.50
N TYR A 14 3.64 6.10 -4.22
CA TYR A 14 2.76 7.17 -3.79
C TYR A 14 1.42 7.08 -4.53
N LEU A 15 0.31 7.22 -3.80
CA LEU A 15 -1.05 7.25 -4.33
C LEU A 15 -1.72 8.55 -3.88
N HIS A 16 -2.10 9.38 -4.84
CA HIS A 16 -2.96 10.53 -4.59
C HIS A 16 -4.40 10.14 -4.91
N MET A 17 -5.27 10.05 -3.90
CA MET A 17 -6.68 9.76 -4.13
C MET A 17 -7.47 11.08 -4.27
N PRO A 18 -7.94 11.44 -5.48
CA PRO A 18 -8.67 12.69 -5.67
C PRO A 18 -10.07 12.60 -5.06
N ALA A 19 -10.74 13.74 -4.89
CA ALA A 19 -12.14 13.78 -4.47
C ALA A 19 -13.10 13.15 -5.51
N GLN A 20 -12.70 13.16 -6.78
CA GLN A 20 -13.45 12.60 -7.89
C GLN A 20 -12.50 12.03 -8.96
N VAL A 21 -12.82 10.83 -9.40
CA VAL A 21 -12.37 10.20 -10.65
C VAL A 21 -13.54 10.26 -11.65
N PRO A 22 -13.39 10.92 -12.81
CA PRO A 22 -14.41 10.90 -13.86
C PRO A 22 -14.70 9.47 -14.34
N ASP A 23 -15.95 9.18 -14.70
CA ASP A 23 -16.35 7.84 -15.15
C ASP A 23 -15.57 7.38 -16.40
N THR A 24 -15.19 8.32 -17.27
CA THR A 24 -14.36 8.07 -18.46
C THR A 24 -12.93 7.66 -18.12
N GLU A 25 -12.45 7.97 -16.91
CA GLU A 25 -11.12 7.62 -16.43
C GLU A 25 -11.11 6.43 -15.47
N ALA A 26 -12.28 5.98 -15.01
CA ALA A 26 -12.39 4.94 -13.98
C ALA A 26 -11.57 3.68 -14.32
N ASP A 27 -11.68 3.22 -15.57
CA ASP A 27 -10.97 2.02 -16.04
C ASP A 27 -9.45 2.26 -16.15
N ALA A 28 -9.04 3.45 -16.57
CA ALA A 28 -7.64 3.84 -16.64
C ALA A 28 -7.01 3.95 -15.25
N ARG A 29 -7.71 4.51 -14.26
CA ARG A 29 -7.24 4.57 -12.86
C ARG A 29 -7.16 3.18 -12.23
N LEU A 30 -8.15 2.32 -12.49
CA LEU A 30 -8.10 0.92 -12.04
C LEU A 30 -6.95 0.14 -12.71
N ALA A 31 -6.65 0.40 -13.99
CA ALA A 31 -5.53 -0.22 -14.68
C ALA A 31 -4.17 0.13 -14.04
N GLN A 32 -4.01 1.32 -13.46
CA GLN A 32 -2.79 1.67 -12.73
C GLN A 32 -2.61 0.81 -11.47
N PHE A 33 -3.68 0.54 -10.71
CA PHE A 33 -3.61 -0.42 -9.60
C PHE A 33 -3.26 -1.82 -10.09
N LYS A 34 -3.90 -2.29 -11.16
CA LYS A 34 -3.59 -3.61 -11.74
C LYS A 34 -2.12 -3.70 -12.14
N ALA A 35 -1.57 -2.67 -12.80
CA ALA A 35 -0.18 -2.61 -13.21
C ALA A 35 0.80 -2.63 -12.02
N LEU A 36 0.45 -1.93 -10.93
CA LEU A 36 1.21 -1.95 -9.68
C LEU A 36 1.36 -3.38 -9.13
N TYR A 37 0.26 -4.12 -9.00
CA TYR A 37 0.29 -5.48 -8.45
C TYR A 37 0.85 -6.51 -9.46
N ALA A 38 0.71 -6.28 -10.76
CA ALA A 38 1.30 -7.13 -11.80
C ALA A 38 2.83 -7.18 -11.74
N ARG A 39 3.47 -6.20 -11.09
CA ARG A 39 4.93 -6.21 -10.88
C ARG A 39 5.40 -7.36 -9.98
N ALA A 40 4.52 -7.95 -9.17
CA ALA A 40 4.81 -9.10 -8.31
C ALA A 40 5.99 -8.91 -7.33
N GLU A 41 6.30 -7.66 -6.98
CA GLU A 41 7.35 -7.28 -6.04
C GLU A 41 6.74 -6.59 -4.81
N PRO A 42 7.30 -6.80 -3.60
CA PRO A 42 6.81 -6.10 -2.40
C PRO A 42 7.01 -4.58 -2.48
N PHE A 43 6.03 -3.81 -2.00
CA PHE A 43 6.10 -2.36 -1.96
C PHE A 43 5.43 -1.79 -0.71
N VAL A 44 5.72 -0.52 -0.39
CA VAL A 44 4.99 0.24 0.62
C VAL A 44 4.17 1.33 -0.05
N LEU A 45 2.90 1.42 0.30
CA LEU A 45 1.97 2.41 -0.24
C LEU A 45 1.90 3.64 0.66
N VAL A 46 2.16 4.82 0.13
CA VAL A 46 1.98 6.11 0.81
C VAL A 46 0.85 6.86 0.13
N MET A 47 -0.18 7.21 0.89
CA MET A 47 -1.43 7.75 0.38
C MET A 47 -1.72 9.14 0.93
N ASP A 48 -2.27 10.01 0.11
CA ASP A 48 -2.89 11.26 0.54
C ASP A 48 -4.23 11.49 -0.21
N GLY A 49 -4.90 12.59 0.12
CA GLY A 49 -6.22 12.91 -0.43
C GLY A 49 -7.36 12.19 0.29
N GLU A 50 -8.41 11.83 -0.46
CA GLU A 50 -9.61 11.20 0.11
C GLU A 50 -9.37 9.73 0.50
N GLU A 51 -10.28 9.16 1.30
CA GLU A 51 -10.27 7.72 1.60
C GLU A 51 -10.67 6.90 0.38
N LEU A 52 -11.79 7.28 -0.21
CA LEU A 52 -12.30 6.87 -1.50
C LEU A 52 -12.99 8.09 -2.13
N PRO A 53 -12.94 8.26 -3.45
CA PRO A 53 -13.58 9.38 -4.12
C PRO A 53 -15.10 9.27 -3.99
N ARG A 54 -15.70 10.17 -3.19
CA ARG A 54 -17.12 10.13 -2.80
C ARG A 54 -18.06 10.33 -3.99
N HIS A 55 -17.57 11.01 -5.03
CA HIS A 55 -18.33 11.35 -6.23
C HIS A 55 -18.03 10.42 -7.42
N SER A 56 -17.49 9.23 -7.16
CA SER A 56 -17.07 8.29 -8.21
C SER A 56 -17.55 6.86 -7.97
N PRO A 57 -18.87 6.62 -7.92
CA PRO A 57 -19.44 5.31 -7.60
C PRO A 57 -18.99 4.20 -8.56
N ARG A 58 -18.83 4.50 -9.86
CA ARG A 58 -18.31 3.55 -10.85
C ARG A 58 -16.91 3.09 -10.50
N PHE A 59 -16.00 4.04 -10.28
CA PHE A 59 -14.61 3.73 -9.93
C PHE A 59 -14.53 2.99 -8.59
N VAL A 60 -15.24 3.46 -7.56
CA VAL A 60 -15.24 2.82 -6.23
C VAL A 60 -15.75 1.38 -6.30
N SER A 61 -16.85 1.15 -7.00
CA SER A 61 -17.40 -0.20 -7.19
C SER A 61 -16.39 -1.12 -7.90
N ALA A 62 -15.80 -0.66 -8.99
CA ALA A 62 -14.83 -1.43 -9.76
C ALA A 62 -13.55 -1.73 -8.95
N TYR A 63 -13.04 -0.75 -8.19
CA TYR A 63 -11.88 -0.92 -7.32
C TYR A 63 -12.16 -1.92 -6.19
N VAL A 64 -13.29 -1.79 -5.49
CA VAL A 64 -13.66 -2.70 -4.39
C VAL A 64 -13.85 -4.12 -4.89
N GLN A 65 -14.53 -4.30 -6.04
CA GLN A 65 -14.71 -5.61 -6.64
C GLN A 65 -13.36 -6.25 -6.99
N TRP A 66 -12.51 -5.51 -7.72
CA TRP A 66 -11.18 -5.98 -8.08
C TRP A 66 -10.31 -6.31 -6.86
N SER A 67 -10.34 -5.46 -5.83
CA SER A 67 -9.60 -5.65 -4.57
C SER A 67 -10.02 -6.95 -3.86
N ARG A 68 -11.32 -7.26 -3.83
CA ARG A 68 -11.84 -8.54 -3.29
C ARG A 68 -11.38 -9.74 -4.11
N ASP A 69 -11.49 -9.66 -5.43
CA ASP A 69 -11.12 -10.74 -6.34
C ASP A 69 -9.59 -11.00 -6.34
N ASN A 70 -8.80 -10.03 -5.89
CA ASN A 70 -7.32 -10.09 -5.88
C ASN A 70 -6.76 -9.95 -4.46
N ALA A 71 -7.51 -10.38 -3.44
CA ALA A 71 -7.12 -10.26 -2.04
C ALA A 71 -5.75 -10.86 -1.72
N GLU A 72 -5.35 -11.95 -2.39
CA GLU A 72 -4.03 -12.56 -2.21
C GLU A 72 -2.89 -11.65 -2.69
N GLN A 73 -3.06 -10.96 -3.83
CA GLN A 73 -2.04 -10.06 -4.36
C GLN A 73 -1.80 -8.87 -3.43
N GLN A 74 -2.78 -8.52 -2.59
CA GLN A 74 -2.61 -7.47 -1.58
C GLN A 74 -1.53 -7.78 -0.55
N ARG A 75 -1.09 -9.04 -0.42
CA ARG A 75 0.07 -9.41 0.42
C ARG A 75 1.40 -8.84 -0.09
N LEU A 76 1.47 -8.38 -1.35
CA LEU A 76 2.63 -7.67 -1.88
C LEU A 76 2.76 -6.27 -1.28
N CYS A 77 1.68 -5.69 -0.76
CA CYS A 77 1.76 -4.46 0.01
C CYS A 77 2.35 -4.79 1.39
N ALA A 78 3.62 -4.43 1.62
CA ALA A 78 4.31 -4.64 2.88
C ALA A 78 3.78 -3.73 4.02
N GLY A 79 3.04 -2.70 3.65
CA GLY A 79 2.41 -1.75 4.56
C GLY A 79 1.84 -0.56 3.81
N ALA A 80 0.87 0.11 4.41
CA ALA A 80 0.30 1.32 3.87
C ALA A 80 0.31 2.47 4.90
N ILE A 81 0.52 3.68 4.42
CA ILE A 81 0.61 4.89 5.24
C ILE A 81 -0.27 5.96 4.63
N ARG A 82 -1.19 6.54 5.41
CA ARG A 82 -1.91 7.75 4.99
C ARG A 82 -1.25 8.99 5.60
N ILE A 83 -1.06 10.03 4.81
CA ILE A 83 -0.62 11.35 5.27
C ILE A 83 -1.87 12.18 5.56
N GLU A 84 -1.96 12.67 6.79
CA GLU A 84 -3.02 13.58 7.24
C GLU A 84 -2.41 14.62 8.19
N ALA A 85 -2.28 15.85 7.69
CA ALA A 85 -1.68 16.95 8.44
C ALA A 85 -2.61 17.44 9.56
N ASP A 86 -3.94 17.41 9.33
CA ASP A 86 -4.93 17.84 10.30
C ASP A 86 -4.97 16.86 11.49
N GLY A 87 -4.68 17.38 12.68
CA GLY A 87 -4.59 16.55 13.89
C GLY A 87 -5.90 15.90 14.31
N ALA A 88 -7.05 16.52 14.04
CA ALA A 88 -8.36 15.97 14.38
C ALA A 88 -8.74 14.85 13.40
N ARG A 89 -8.57 15.08 12.10
CA ARG A 89 -8.78 14.05 11.06
C ARG A 89 -7.82 12.88 11.25
N ARG A 90 -6.55 13.16 11.56
CA ARG A 90 -5.53 12.14 11.82
C ARG A 90 -5.96 11.19 12.94
N ARG A 91 -6.45 11.71 14.07
CA ARG A 91 -6.96 10.87 15.18
C ARG A 91 -8.10 9.95 14.74
N VAL A 92 -9.04 10.46 13.95
CA VAL A 92 -10.14 9.64 13.41
C VAL A 92 -9.61 8.49 12.55
N TYR A 93 -8.64 8.76 11.67
CA TYR A 93 -8.04 7.71 10.85
C TYR A 93 -7.22 6.71 11.67
N GLU A 94 -6.53 7.16 12.71
CA GLU A 94 -5.80 6.28 13.61
C GLU A 94 -6.74 5.34 14.37
N ASP A 95 -7.89 5.82 14.82
CA ASP A 95 -8.92 4.99 15.46
C ASP A 95 -9.49 3.94 14.49
N LYS A 96 -9.78 4.35 13.24
CA LYS A 96 -10.18 3.43 12.18
C LYS A 96 -9.09 2.37 11.91
N ALA A 97 -7.83 2.79 11.80
CA ALA A 97 -6.70 1.88 11.56
C ALA A 97 -6.56 0.85 12.70
N ARG A 98 -6.65 1.30 13.97
CA ARG A 98 -6.65 0.42 15.14
C ARG A 98 -7.83 -0.56 15.14
N ALA A 99 -9.02 -0.08 14.77
CA ALA A 99 -10.20 -0.94 14.69
C ALA A 99 -10.04 -2.02 13.61
N TRP A 100 -9.48 -1.65 12.44
CA TRP A 100 -9.22 -2.57 11.34
C TRP A 100 -8.17 -3.62 11.69
N ASP A 101 -7.08 -3.20 12.34
CA ASP A 101 -6.02 -4.08 12.82
C ASP A 101 -6.55 -5.10 13.85
N ARG A 102 -7.32 -4.63 14.85
CA ARG A 102 -7.95 -5.51 15.86
C ARG A 102 -8.94 -6.52 15.27
N ALA A 103 -9.56 -6.21 14.14
CA ALA A 103 -10.48 -7.14 13.48
C ALA A 103 -9.75 -8.31 12.81
N GLY A 104 -8.41 -8.29 12.72
CA GLY A 104 -7.62 -9.38 12.13
C GLY A 104 -7.80 -9.54 10.62
N HIS A 105 -8.42 -8.55 9.97
CA HIS A 105 -8.71 -8.56 8.54
C HIS A 105 -7.73 -7.73 7.71
N ALA A 106 -6.74 -7.10 8.34
CA ALA A 106 -5.76 -6.27 7.66
C ALA A 106 -4.70 -7.16 6.98
N PRO A 107 -4.58 -7.17 5.64
CA PRO A 107 -3.56 -7.94 4.94
C PRO A 107 -2.14 -7.38 5.14
N TYR A 108 -2.02 -6.17 5.70
CA TYR A 108 -0.78 -5.46 5.96
C TYR A 108 -0.95 -4.41 7.07
N PRO A 109 0.14 -3.95 7.72
CA PRO A 109 0.07 -2.86 8.68
C PRO A 109 -0.37 -1.55 8.03
N PHE A 110 -1.22 -0.79 8.73
CA PHE A 110 -1.69 0.52 8.29
C PHE A 110 -1.44 1.60 9.33
N ARG A 111 -0.81 2.70 8.93
CA ARG A 111 -0.45 3.83 9.80
C ARG A 111 -0.87 5.16 9.22
N ILE A 112 -1.03 6.15 10.10
CA ILE A 112 -1.29 7.53 9.71
C ILE A 112 -0.09 8.37 10.15
N ALA A 113 0.42 9.21 9.25
CA ALA A 113 1.55 10.11 9.48
C ALA A 113 1.10 11.56 9.31
N ALA A 114 1.72 12.49 10.03
CA ALA A 114 1.43 13.91 9.91
C ALA A 114 2.04 14.52 8.64
N THR A 115 3.18 13.98 8.21
CA THR A 115 4.00 14.55 7.14
C THR A 115 4.53 13.49 6.18
N HIS A 116 4.93 13.92 4.98
CA HIS A 116 5.66 13.07 4.04
C HIS A 116 6.98 12.55 4.61
N VAL A 117 7.66 13.33 5.45
CA VAL A 117 8.93 12.93 6.08
C VAL A 117 8.71 11.74 7.01
N GLU A 118 7.71 11.83 7.89
CA GLU A 118 7.33 10.74 8.78
C GLU A 118 6.88 9.49 8.01
N ALA A 119 6.04 9.68 7.00
CA ALA A 119 5.57 8.57 6.16
C ALA A 119 6.73 7.85 5.47
N ARG A 120 7.69 8.61 4.92
CA ARG A 120 8.86 8.04 4.25
C ARG A 120 9.75 7.29 5.24
N ALA A 121 10.05 7.86 6.41
CA ALA A 121 10.87 7.21 7.42
C ALA A 121 10.24 5.88 7.87
N GLN A 122 8.93 5.87 8.09
CA GLN A 122 8.19 4.67 8.45
C GLN A 122 8.19 3.61 7.33
N ALA A 123 8.01 4.03 6.08
CA ALA A 123 8.02 3.14 4.95
C ALA A 123 9.39 2.47 4.77
N GLN A 124 10.48 3.24 4.91
CA GLN A 124 11.85 2.73 4.86
C GLN A 124 12.10 1.70 5.96
N ALA A 125 11.66 1.97 7.19
CA ALA A 125 11.78 1.01 8.28
C ALA A 125 11.06 -0.32 7.99
N TRP A 126 9.87 -0.29 7.38
CA TRP A 126 9.17 -1.52 6.97
C TRP A 126 9.89 -2.28 5.86
N LEU A 127 10.43 -1.56 4.87
CA LEU A 127 11.19 -2.16 3.77
C LEU A 127 12.48 -2.83 4.28
N GLU A 128 13.17 -2.21 5.24
CA GLU A 128 14.37 -2.78 5.87
C GLU A 128 14.04 -4.04 6.69
N GLN A 129 12.94 -4.02 7.45
CA GLN A 129 12.47 -5.16 8.25
C GLN A 129 11.96 -6.31 7.37
N GLY A 130 11.23 -6.01 6.30
CA GLY A 130 10.76 -6.98 5.31
C GLY A 130 11.90 -7.56 4.46
N GLY A 131 12.88 -6.73 4.10
CA GLY A 131 14.13 -7.13 3.46
C GLY A 131 15.07 -7.96 4.36
N GLY A 132 14.78 -8.02 5.68
CA GLY A 132 15.40 -8.94 6.63
C GLY A 132 14.77 -10.34 6.62
N ARG A 133 13.46 -10.45 6.33
CA ARG A 133 12.79 -11.75 6.12
C ARG A 133 13.08 -12.37 4.75
N ALA A 134 13.43 -11.56 3.75
CA ALA A 134 13.80 -12.01 2.40
C ALA A 134 15.31 -12.32 2.23
N ARG A 135 16.16 -12.10 3.24
CA ARG A 135 17.60 -12.43 3.20
C ARG A 135 17.97 -13.47 4.24
N THR A 136 17.63 -14.72 3.95
CA THR A 136 18.51 -15.83 4.34
C THR A 136 18.96 -16.49 3.03
N PRO A 137 20.20 -16.26 2.56
CA PRO A 137 20.77 -17.18 1.60
C PRO A 137 20.87 -18.52 2.34
N ALA A 138 20.18 -19.54 1.82
CA ALA A 138 20.36 -20.91 2.28
C ALA A 138 21.87 -21.19 2.31
N ALA A 139 22.39 -21.54 3.49
CA ALA A 139 23.79 -21.88 3.65
C ALA A 139 24.17 -22.97 2.63
N PRO A 140 25.34 -22.89 1.98
CA PRO A 140 25.78 -23.94 1.07
C PRO A 140 25.88 -25.25 1.87
N ARG A 141 25.14 -26.26 1.41
CA ARG A 141 25.17 -27.60 2.00
C ARG A 141 26.58 -28.15 1.80
N ALA A 142 27.39 -28.03 2.85
CA ALA A 142 28.74 -28.57 2.90
C ALA A 142 28.70 -30.07 2.58
N ALA A 143 29.65 -30.48 1.74
CA ALA A 143 29.87 -31.83 1.30
C ALA A 143 29.88 -32.82 2.48
N ARG A 144 29.12 -33.91 2.34
CA ARG A 144 29.46 -35.17 3.00
C ARG A 144 30.03 -36.10 1.94
N ARG A 145 31.36 -36.07 1.86
CA ARG A 145 32.14 -37.25 1.50
C ARG A 145 31.94 -38.31 2.58
N SER A 146 32.06 -39.55 2.15
CA SER A 146 32.73 -40.69 2.81
C SER A 146 31.88 -41.96 2.75
N PRO A 147 32.50 -43.16 2.78
CA PRO A 147 33.89 -43.55 2.47
C PRO A 147 34.02 -44.26 1.12
#